data_AF-A0A8E2I520-F1
#
_entry.id   AF-A0A8E2I520-F1
#
_cell.length_a   1.000
_cell.length_b   1.000
_cell.length_c   1.000
_cell.angle_alpha   90.00
_cell.angle_beta   90.00
_cell.angle_gamma   90.00
#
_symmetry.space_group_name_H-M   'P 1'
#
loop_
_entity.id
_entity.type
_entity.pdbx_description
1 polymer ?
#
loop_
_entity_poly.entity_id
_entity_poly.type
_entity_poly.pdbx_seq_one_letter_code
_entity_poly.pdbx_strand_id
1 'polypeptide(L)'
;MKKNMTYFLVIGIIICFVFVIIGNKMVSATVTTDLEKLAEAIKNEKGKITGWSLYTRETIDISSNEEWLAQVQRVKKQYPAYDWKLSTENDELKAIGFSKKRDYVETIKILSTPTKNQPQSYLIYEVKGTVWNNQIGIKINKRISEKMEVLFKQKPVVFSCIKGEFSDKIDKVLSSKLSNLMTSLKAKEEEALMEKDFYSISAYSSKLEQSIPTRNHSMNMQIGLRKKGLGANTSIVIGTPIITIEY
;
A
#
# COMPACT_ATOMS: atom_id res chain seq x y z
N MET A 1 -1.16 54.25 -29.08
CA MET A 1 -1.10 53.74 -27.68
C MET A 1 -2.24 52.79 -27.32
N LYS A 2 -3.53 53.10 -27.60
CA LYS A 2 -4.66 52.20 -27.27
C LYS A 2 -4.59 50.79 -27.88
N LYS A 3 -4.12 50.65 -29.13
CA LYS A 3 -4.04 49.36 -29.84
C LYS A 3 -2.99 48.40 -29.25
N ASN A 4 -1.87 48.94 -28.77
CA ASN A 4 -0.81 48.13 -28.13
C ASN A 4 -1.25 47.69 -26.72
N MET A 5 -2.01 48.52 -26.03
CA MET A 5 -2.56 48.20 -24.70
C MET A 5 -3.59 47.06 -24.75
N THR A 6 -4.42 46.99 -25.80
CA THR A 6 -5.32 45.84 -26.02
C THR A 6 -4.58 44.54 -26.33
N TYR A 7 -3.47 44.58 -27.09
CA TYR A 7 -2.66 43.39 -27.34
C TYR A 7 -2.00 42.85 -26.05
N PHE A 8 -1.46 43.71 -25.19
CA PHE A 8 -0.91 43.28 -23.90
C PHE A 8 -1.96 42.67 -22.97
N LEU A 9 -3.18 43.21 -22.97
CA LEU A 9 -4.29 42.69 -22.17
C LEU A 9 -4.75 41.30 -22.65
N VAL A 10 -4.83 41.10 -23.96
CA VAL A 10 -5.20 39.80 -24.55
C VAL A 10 -4.13 38.73 -24.29
N ILE A 11 -2.84 39.09 -24.43
CA ILE A 11 -1.73 38.16 -24.12
C ILE A 11 -1.72 37.78 -22.63
N GLY A 12 -1.98 38.74 -21.74
CA GLY A 12 -2.09 38.48 -20.30
C GLY A 12 -3.23 37.51 -19.96
N ILE A 13 -4.39 37.64 -20.62
CA ILE A 13 -5.53 36.73 -20.43
C ILE A 13 -5.21 35.32 -20.94
N ILE A 14 -4.53 35.18 -22.08
CA ILE A 14 -4.12 33.89 -22.63
C ILE A 14 -3.11 33.21 -21.70
N ILE A 15 -2.13 33.95 -21.17
CA ILE A 15 -1.15 33.41 -20.21
C ILE A 15 -1.86 32.97 -18.93
N CYS A 16 -2.78 33.76 -18.39
CA CYS A 16 -3.58 33.37 -17.23
C CYS A 16 -4.43 32.12 -17.50
N PHE A 17 -5.04 31.99 -18.68
CA PHE A 17 -5.79 30.79 -19.06
C PHE A 17 -4.89 29.56 -19.20
N VAL A 18 -3.67 29.71 -19.73
CA VAL A 18 -2.69 28.63 -19.80
C VAL A 18 -2.26 28.19 -18.39
N PHE A 19 -2.03 29.12 -17.46
CA PHE A 19 -1.74 28.78 -16.07
C PHE A 19 -2.91 28.12 -15.34
N VAL A 20 -4.16 28.50 -15.63
CA VAL A 20 -5.36 27.83 -15.09
C VAL A 20 -5.51 26.41 -15.65
N ILE A 21 -5.23 26.18 -16.94
CA ILE A 21 -5.31 24.84 -17.55
C ILE A 21 -4.19 23.92 -17.04
N ILE A 22 -2.99 24.46 -16.78
CA ILE A 22 -1.87 23.69 -16.20
C ILE A 22 -2.10 23.44 -14.69
N GLY A 23 -2.67 24.41 -13.97
CA GLY A 23 -3.00 24.30 -12.55
C GLY A 23 -4.19 23.39 -12.23
N ASN A 24 -5.02 23.06 -13.22
CA ASN A 24 -6.18 22.18 -13.03
C ASN A 24 -5.91 20.70 -13.32
N LYS A 25 -4.64 20.31 -13.58
CA LYS A 25 -4.22 18.95 -13.26
C LYS A 25 -4.02 18.86 -11.76
N MET A 26 -5.14 18.84 -11.03
CA MET A 26 -5.18 18.20 -9.73
C MET A 26 -4.82 16.73 -9.99
N VAL A 27 -3.52 16.44 -10.02
CA VAL A 27 -3.01 15.08 -9.98
C VAL A 27 -3.45 14.57 -8.63
N SER A 28 -4.63 13.94 -8.61
CA SER A 28 -5.07 13.17 -7.46
C SER A 28 -3.89 12.26 -7.10
N ALA A 29 -3.36 12.40 -5.88
CA ALA A 29 -2.22 11.64 -5.44
C ALA A 29 -2.51 10.14 -5.69
N THR A 30 -1.74 9.54 -6.60
CA THR A 30 -1.93 8.17 -7.02
C THR A 30 -1.63 7.27 -5.81
N VAL A 31 -2.62 6.54 -5.31
CA VAL A 31 -2.50 5.68 -4.12
C VAL A 31 -1.47 4.57 -4.35
N THR A 32 -1.26 4.16 -5.60
CA THR A 32 -0.28 3.13 -5.98
C THR A 32 1.15 3.64 -6.11
N THR A 33 1.40 4.95 -5.99
CA THR A 33 2.71 5.57 -6.28
C THR A 33 3.86 4.89 -5.54
N ASP A 34 3.67 4.61 -4.24
CA ASP A 34 4.71 3.99 -3.44
C ASP A 34 4.95 2.54 -3.86
N LEU A 35 3.90 1.76 -4.13
CA LEU A 35 4.02 0.40 -4.68
C LEU A 35 4.74 0.38 -6.04
N GLU A 36 4.51 1.39 -6.88
CA GLU A 36 5.19 1.54 -8.18
C GLU A 36 6.69 1.78 -8.00
N LYS A 37 7.08 2.67 -7.08
CA LYS A 37 8.49 2.91 -6.74
C LYS A 37 9.17 1.64 -6.22
N LEU A 38 8.50 0.89 -5.34
CA LEU A 38 9.03 -0.38 -4.82
C LEU A 38 9.18 -1.44 -5.92
N ALA A 39 8.21 -1.52 -6.83
CA ALA A 39 8.24 -2.44 -7.97
C ALA A 39 9.39 -2.13 -8.94
N GLU A 40 9.60 -0.85 -9.23
CA GLU A 40 10.71 -0.39 -10.07
C GLU A 40 12.06 -0.73 -9.44
N ALA A 41 12.22 -0.48 -8.13
CA ALA A 41 13.46 -0.78 -7.41
C ALA A 41 13.84 -2.27 -7.48
N ILE A 42 12.86 -3.19 -7.35
CA ILE A 42 13.10 -4.63 -7.52
C ILE A 42 13.47 -4.97 -8.96
N LYS A 43 12.76 -4.41 -9.96
CA LYS A 43 13.01 -4.68 -11.39
C LYS A 43 14.39 -4.20 -11.84
N ASN A 44 14.83 -3.03 -11.36
CA ASN A 44 16.13 -2.45 -11.70
C ASN A 44 17.29 -3.35 -11.24
N GLU A 45 17.13 -4.06 -10.13
CA GLU A 45 18.08 -5.06 -9.63
C GLU A 45 17.88 -6.46 -10.24
N LYS A 46 17.15 -6.54 -11.37
CA LYS A 46 16.80 -7.77 -12.11
C LYS A 46 16.01 -8.77 -11.26
N GLY A 47 15.29 -8.29 -10.25
CA GLY A 47 14.39 -9.10 -9.43
C GLY A 47 13.08 -9.40 -10.15
N LYS A 48 12.55 -10.60 -9.91
CA LYS A 48 11.22 -11.00 -10.38
C LYS A 48 10.19 -10.67 -9.31
N ILE A 49 9.16 -9.91 -9.65
CA ILE A 49 8.00 -9.70 -8.75
C ILE A 49 7.18 -10.97 -8.69
N THR A 50 6.87 -11.41 -7.47
CA THR A 50 6.10 -12.63 -7.19
C THR A 50 4.79 -12.35 -6.46
N GLY A 51 4.63 -11.13 -5.93
CA GLY A 51 3.41 -10.72 -5.24
C GLY A 51 3.39 -9.24 -4.92
N TRP A 52 2.21 -8.69 -4.69
CA TRP A 52 2.01 -7.34 -4.20
C TRP A 52 0.68 -7.25 -3.45
N SER A 53 0.58 -6.29 -2.53
CA SER A 53 -0.67 -5.96 -1.85
C SER A 53 -0.74 -4.49 -1.47
N LEU A 54 -1.96 -3.96 -1.48
CA LEU A 54 -2.33 -2.73 -0.80
C LEU A 54 -3.32 -3.09 0.30
N TYR A 55 -3.05 -2.60 1.50
CA TYR A 55 -3.83 -2.86 2.69
C TYR A 55 -4.16 -1.53 3.35
N THR A 56 -5.40 -1.36 3.79
CA THR A 56 -5.78 -0.19 4.57
C THR A 56 -6.85 -0.56 5.59
N ARG A 57 -6.87 0.18 6.71
CA ARG A 57 -7.76 -0.08 7.84
C ARG A 57 -8.21 1.22 8.50
N GLU A 58 -9.39 1.18 9.07
CA GLU A 58 -9.94 2.20 9.96
C GLU A 58 -10.53 1.51 11.19
N THR A 59 -10.29 2.10 12.36
CA THR A 59 -10.99 1.71 13.59
C THR A 59 -12.41 2.22 13.49
N ILE A 60 -13.38 1.34 13.72
CA ILE A 60 -14.80 1.68 13.73
C ILE A 60 -15.35 1.54 15.13
N ASP A 61 -16.18 2.49 15.53
CA ASP A 61 -16.84 2.48 16.83
C ASP A 61 -18.05 1.55 16.77
N ILE A 62 -17.92 0.39 17.43
CA ILE A 62 -18.92 -0.67 17.53
C ILE A 62 -18.86 -1.17 18.96
N SER A 63 -19.96 -1.00 19.69
CA SER A 63 -20.06 -1.30 21.11
C SER A 63 -20.79 -2.61 21.41
N SER A 64 -21.40 -3.25 20.40
CA SER A 64 -22.18 -4.49 20.58
C SER A 64 -22.13 -5.42 19.36
N ASN A 65 -22.48 -6.69 19.59
CA ASN A 65 -22.62 -7.68 18.51
C ASN A 65 -23.73 -7.31 17.52
N GLU A 66 -24.78 -6.62 17.98
CA GLU A 66 -25.90 -6.15 17.16
C GLU A 66 -25.44 -5.03 16.21
N GLU A 67 -24.69 -4.06 16.71
CA GLU A 67 -24.08 -3.01 15.91
C GLU A 67 -23.08 -3.57 14.90
N TRP A 68 -22.30 -4.58 15.31
CA TRP A 68 -21.41 -5.30 14.42
C TRP A 68 -22.16 -5.96 13.27
N LEU A 69 -23.22 -6.71 13.59
CA LEU A 69 -24.03 -7.36 12.57
C LEU A 69 -24.69 -6.33 11.63
N ALA A 70 -25.21 -5.23 12.16
CA ALA A 70 -25.78 -4.15 11.35
C ALA A 70 -24.74 -3.55 10.39
N GLN A 71 -23.50 -3.34 10.84
CA GLN A 71 -22.41 -2.88 10.00
C GLN A 71 -22.07 -3.90 8.91
N VAL A 72 -22.00 -5.19 9.25
CA VAL A 72 -21.79 -6.27 8.29
C VAL A 72 -22.88 -6.27 7.23
N GLN A 73 -24.16 -6.20 7.61
CA GLN A 73 -25.27 -6.17 6.65
C GLN A 73 -25.22 -4.95 5.73
N ARG A 74 -24.86 -3.76 6.26
CA ARG A 74 -24.68 -2.53 5.47
C ARG A 74 -23.65 -2.73 4.36
N VAL A 75 -22.47 -3.25 4.71
CA VAL A 75 -21.37 -3.47 3.75
C VAL A 75 -21.70 -4.61 2.78
N LYS A 76 -22.34 -5.69 3.24
CA LYS A 76 -22.83 -6.77 2.37
C LYS A 76 -23.82 -6.26 1.32
N LYS A 77 -24.76 -5.40 1.71
CA LYS A 77 -25.75 -4.80 0.80
C LYS A 77 -25.08 -3.95 -0.27
N GLN A 78 -23.99 -3.26 0.08
CA GLN A 78 -23.22 -2.45 -0.87
C GLN A 78 -22.34 -3.29 -1.81
N TYR A 79 -21.91 -4.47 -1.36
CA TYR A 79 -21.09 -5.40 -2.14
C TYR A 79 -21.72 -6.80 -2.18
N PRO A 80 -22.89 -6.95 -2.83
CA PRO A 80 -23.65 -8.20 -2.84
C PRO A 80 -22.96 -9.30 -3.66
N ALA A 81 -22.09 -8.92 -4.60
CA ALA A 81 -21.34 -9.84 -5.45
C ALA A 81 -20.04 -10.38 -4.81
N TYR A 82 -19.78 -10.08 -3.53
CA TYR A 82 -18.65 -10.64 -2.80
C TYR A 82 -19.08 -11.95 -2.13
N ASP A 83 -18.17 -12.91 -2.08
CA ASP A 83 -18.36 -14.16 -1.36
C ASP A 83 -18.09 -13.91 0.12
N TRP A 84 -19.16 -13.82 0.91
CA TRP A 84 -19.07 -13.49 2.33
C TRP A 84 -19.04 -14.71 3.23
N LYS A 85 -18.11 -14.72 4.19
CA LYS A 85 -18.04 -15.70 5.28
C LYS A 85 -18.04 -14.98 6.62
N LEU A 86 -18.84 -15.48 7.55
CA LEU A 86 -18.87 -15.01 8.92
C LEU A 86 -18.34 -16.14 9.82
N SER A 87 -17.51 -15.79 10.80
CA SER A 87 -17.03 -16.73 11.81
C SER A 87 -16.82 -16.04 13.15
N THR A 88 -16.79 -16.85 14.21
CA THR A 88 -16.44 -16.44 15.56
C THR A 88 -15.35 -17.38 16.06
N GLU A 89 -14.20 -16.84 16.45
CA GLU A 89 -13.05 -17.61 16.91
C GLU A 89 -12.42 -16.89 18.11
N ASN A 90 -12.23 -17.56 19.25
CA ASN A 90 -11.66 -16.95 20.47
C ASN A 90 -12.34 -15.62 20.85
N ASP A 91 -13.68 -15.59 20.80
CA ASP A 91 -14.53 -14.42 21.01
C ASP A 91 -14.34 -13.27 19.99
N GLU A 92 -13.51 -13.43 18.95
CA GLU A 92 -13.38 -12.48 17.85
C GLU A 92 -14.46 -12.72 16.79
N LEU A 93 -15.24 -11.67 16.48
CA LEU A 93 -16.21 -11.69 15.39
C LEU A 93 -15.53 -11.31 14.08
N LYS A 94 -15.68 -12.14 13.05
CA LYS A 94 -15.07 -11.93 11.73
C LYS A 94 -16.12 -12.01 10.64
N ALA A 95 -16.18 -11.00 9.78
CA ALA A 95 -16.90 -11.04 8.52
C ALA A 95 -15.93 -10.72 7.39
N ILE A 96 -15.79 -11.63 6.44
CA ILE A 96 -14.84 -11.50 5.34
C ILE A 96 -15.57 -11.68 4.02
N GLY A 97 -15.54 -10.64 3.18
CA GLY A 97 -16.04 -10.66 1.82
C GLY A 97 -14.88 -10.75 0.84
N PHE A 98 -14.92 -11.72 -0.07
CA PHE A 98 -13.90 -11.90 -1.11
C PHE A 98 -14.46 -11.59 -2.50
N SER A 99 -13.66 -10.93 -3.35
CA SER A 99 -13.93 -10.84 -4.79
C SER A 99 -12.69 -11.23 -5.57
N LYS A 100 -12.73 -12.41 -6.19
CA LYS A 100 -11.65 -12.90 -7.05
C LYS A 100 -11.85 -12.35 -8.47
N LYS A 101 -10.85 -11.63 -8.98
CA LYS A 101 -10.75 -11.22 -10.38
C LYS A 101 -9.65 -12.03 -11.06
N ARG A 102 -9.50 -11.86 -12.37
CA ARG A 102 -8.47 -12.55 -13.15
C ARG A 102 -7.05 -12.23 -12.66
N ASP A 103 -6.78 -10.96 -12.38
CA ASP A 103 -5.41 -10.46 -12.13
C ASP A 103 -5.14 -10.15 -10.64
N TYR A 104 -6.17 -10.10 -9.80
CA TYR A 104 -6.07 -9.72 -8.38
C TYR A 104 -7.26 -10.25 -7.57
N VAL A 105 -7.11 -10.22 -6.24
CA VAL A 105 -8.17 -10.54 -5.27
C VAL A 105 -8.39 -9.34 -4.38
N GLU A 106 -9.66 -8.99 -4.18
CA GLU A 106 -10.09 -7.99 -3.21
C GLU A 106 -10.67 -8.68 -1.98
N THR A 107 -10.39 -8.14 -0.80
CA THR A 107 -10.95 -8.60 0.47
C THR A 107 -11.44 -7.40 1.27
N ILE A 108 -12.66 -7.49 1.79
CA ILE A 108 -13.17 -6.58 2.82
C ILE A 108 -13.31 -7.40 4.11
N LYS A 109 -12.78 -6.90 5.23
CA LYS A 109 -12.91 -7.55 6.54
C LYS A 109 -13.54 -6.58 7.54
N ILE A 110 -14.47 -7.09 8.34
CA ILE A 110 -15.00 -6.41 9.52
C ILE A 110 -14.67 -7.32 10.70
N LEU A 111 -13.79 -6.85 11.57
CA LEU A 111 -13.31 -7.60 12.73
C LEU A 111 -13.77 -6.88 14.01
N SER A 112 -14.15 -7.63 15.03
CA SER A 112 -14.40 -7.09 16.37
C SER A 112 -13.82 -8.03 17.41
N THR A 113 -12.91 -7.52 18.23
CA THR A 113 -12.32 -8.25 19.35
C THR A 113 -12.82 -7.67 20.67
N PRO A 114 -13.32 -8.50 21.61
CA PRO A 114 -13.61 -8.05 22.95
C PRO A 114 -12.29 -7.74 23.65
N THR A 115 -12.00 -6.46 23.88
CA THR A 115 -10.94 -6.08 24.83
C THR A 115 -11.59 -5.79 26.17
N LYS A 116 -10.87 -6.06 27.27
CA LYS A 116 -11.40 -5.98 28.65
C LYS A 116 -12.06 -4.64 29.02
N ASN A 117 -11.77 -3.55 28.31
CA ASN A 117 -12.30 -2.22 28.61
C ASN A 117 -13.06 -1.55 27.44
N GLN A 118 -12.76 -1.85 26.16
CA GLN A 118 -13.50 -1.34 24.99
C GLN A 118 -13.35 -2.28 23.78
N PRO A 119 -14.43 -2.85 23.21
CA PRO A 119 -14.30 -3.67 22.00
C PRO A 119 -13.61 -2.87 20.89
N GLN A 120 -12.52 -3.42 20.35
CA GLN A 120 -11.82 -2.80 19.22
C GLN A 120 -12.32 -3.44 17.94
N SER A 121 -12.93 -2.62 17.09
CA SER A 121 -13.47 -3.07 15.81
C SER A 121 -12.76 -2.38 14.65
N TYR A 122 -12.54 -3.12 13.57
CA TYR A 122 -11.80 -2.68 12.41
C TYR A 122 -12.56 -2.96 11.12
N LEU A 123 -12.60 -1.96 10.24
CA LEU A 123 -12.91 -2.16 8.83
C LEU A 123 -11.60 -2.18 8.06
N ILE A 124 -11.41 -3.20 7.22
CA ILE A 124 -10.18 -3.44 6.47
C ILE A 124 -10.54 -3.66 5.01
N TYR A 125 -9.75 -3.05 4.12
CA TYR A 125 -9.75 -3.36 2.70
C TYR A 125 -8.34 -3.79 2.27
N GLU A 126 -8.25 -4.94 1.60
CA GLU A 126 -7.02 -5.46 1.00
C GLU A 126 -7.25 -5.75 -0.48
N VAL A 127 -6.30 -5.37 -1.32
CA VAL A 127 -6.21 -5.84 -2.70
C VAL A 127 -4.82 -6.38 -2.98
N LYS A 128 -4.72 -7.57 -3.57
CA LYS A 128 -3.45 -8.25 -3.82
C LYS A 128 -3.42 -9.02 -5.13
N GLY A 129 -2.22 -9.23 -5.67
CA GLY A 129 -1.99 -9.99 -6.88
C GLY A 129 -0.58 -10.55 -6.97
N THR A 130 -0.32 -11.35 -8.00
CA THR A 130 0.97 -12.05 -8.20
C THR A 130 1.82 -11.44 -9.31
N VAL A 131 1.22 -10.57 -10.14
CA VAL A 131 1.88 -9.91 -11.28
C VAL A 131 1.68 -8.40 -11.17
N TRP A 132 2.73 -7.60 -11.41
CA TRP A 132 2.65 -6.14 -11.39
C TRP A 132 3.19 -5.51 -12.68
N ASN A 133 2.35 -4.69 -13.32
CA ASN A 133 2.67 -3.86 -14.47
C ASN A 133 1.81 -2.58 -14.46
N ASN A 134 2.10 -1.64 -15.36
CA ASN A 134 1.44 -0.32 -15.37
C ASN A 134 -0.07 -0.41 -15.59
N GLN A 135 -0.56 -1.38 -16.38
CA GLN A 135 -2.01 -1.56 -16.60
C GLN A 135 -2.71 -2.03 -15.32
N ILE A 136 -2.06 -2.92 -14.56
CA ILE A 136 -2.53 -3.33 -13.23
C ILE A 136 -2.50 -2.12 -12.29
N GLY A 137 -1.41 -1.34 -12.27
CA GLY A 137 -1.29 -0.11 -11.46
C GLY A 137 -2.46 0.85 -11.67
N ILE A 138 -2.78 1.21 -12.91
CA ILE A 138 -3.91 2.10 -13.25
C ILE A 138 -5.24 1.53 -12.74
N LYS A 139 -5.48 0.23 -12.98
CA LYS A 139 -6.72 -0.45 -12.58
C LYS A 139 -6.87 -0.45 -11.05
N ILE A 140 -5.80 -0.77 -10.34
CA ILE A 140 -5.79 -0.87 -8.88
C ILE A 140 -5.89 0.51 -8.24
N ASN A 141 -5.22 1.53 -8.80
CA ASN A 141 -5.33 2.90 -8.31
C ASN A 141 -6.79 3.40 -8.34
N LYS A 142 -7.49 3.21 -9.45
CA LYS A 142 -8.92 3.55 -9.54
C LYS A 142 -9.72 2.78 -8.48
N ARG A 143 -9.47 1.47 -8.37
CA ARG A 143 -10.23 0.60 -7.49
C ARG A 143 -10.05 0.93 -6.01
N ILE A 144 -8.81 1.17 -5.57
CA ILE A 144 -8.55 1.51 -4.17
C ILE A 144 -9.10 2.89 -3.81
N SER A 145 -8.99 3.88 -4.70
CA SER A 145 -9.59 5.20 -4.48
C SER A 145 -11.11 5.12 -4.30
N GLU A 146 -11.81 4.41 -5.19
CA GLU A 146 -13.26 4.17 -5.06
C GLU A 146 -13.61 3.49 -3.74
N LYS A 147 -12.80 2.51 -3.30
CA LYS A 147 -13.04 1.79 -2.04
C LYS A 147 -12.77 2.65 -0.83
N MET A 148 -11.73 3.48 -0.87
CA MET A 148 -11.39 4.42 0.19
C MET A 148 -12.51 5.42 0.44
N GLU A 149 -13.05 6.03 -0.63
CA GLU A 149 -14.14 7.02 -0.52
C GLU A 149 -15.45 6.43 0.00
N VAL A 150 -15.71 5.16 -0.29
CA VAL A 150 -16.99 4.53 -0.01
C VAL A 150 -17.03 3.79 1.33
N LEU A 151 -15.93 3.11 1.70
CA LEU A 151 -15.87 2.28 2.90
C LEU A 151 -15.47 3.07 4.14
N PHE A 152 -14.62 4.08 3.98
CA PHE A 152 -13.92 4.71 5.10
C PHE A 152 -14.41 6.14 5.33
N LYS A 153 -14.52 6.54 6.60
CA LYS A 153 -14.97 7.91 6.94
C LYS A 153 -13.83 8.91 6.82
N GLN A 154 -12.63 8.48 7.21
CA GLN A 154 -11.40 9.25 7.06
C GLN A 154 -10.58 8.67 5.91
N LYS A 155 -9.54 9.39 5.45
CA LYS A 155 -8.58 8.84 4.49
C LYS A 155 -7.56 7.99 5.27
N PRO A 156 -7.66 6.65 5.27
CA PRO A 156 -6.74 5.84 6.05
C PRO A 156 -5.34 5.79 5.40
N VAL A 157 -4.34 5.46 6.20
CA VAL A 157 -2.98 5.15 5.72
C VAL A 157 -3.06 3.89 4.83
N VAL A 158 -2.36 3.93 3.70
CA VAL A 158 -2.27 2.80 2.78
C VAL A 158 -0.92 2.11 2.96
N PHE A 159 -0.97 0.85 3.38
CA PHE A 159 0.18 -0.01 3.49
C PHE A 159 0.39 -0.72 2.16
N SER A 160 1.52 -0.48 1.52
CA SER A 160 1.91 -1.12 0.27
C SER A 160 2.99 -2.16 0.55
N CYS A 161 2.84 -3.36 0.02
CA CYS A 161 3.86 -4.39 0.10
C CYS A 161 4.13 -5.00 -1.28
N ILE A 162 5.39 -5.29 -1.56
CA ILE A 162 5.82 -6.01 -2.75
C ILE A 162 6.73 -7.17 -2.38
N LYS A 163 6.51 -8.32 -3.03
CA LYS A 163 7.31 -9.53 -2.92
C LYS A 163 8.08 -9.73 -4.22
N GLY A 164 9.36 -10.06 -4.09
CA GLY A 164 10.21 -10.40 -5.21
C GLY A 164 11.17 -11.55 -4.91
N GLU A 165 11.82 -12.04 -5.96
CA GLU A 165 12.86 -13.05 -5.88
C GLU A 165 14.05 -12.68 -6.77
N PHE A 166 15.25 -12.89 -6.25
CA PHE A 166 16.50 -12.78 -6.99
C PHE A 166 17.07 -14.20 -7.20
N SER A 167 17.46 -14.49 -8.45
CA SER A 167 18.01 -15.78 -8.88
C SER A 167 19.52 -15.94 -8.63
N ASP A 168 20.09 -15.05 -7.82
CA ASP A 168 21.54 -14.98 -7.60
C ASP A 168 21.91 -15.63 -6.26
N LYS A 169 22.90 -16.54 -6.31
CA LYS A 169 23.67 -16.94 -5.12
C LYS A 169 24.63 -15.80 -4.75
N ILE A 170 25.02 -15.73 -3.47
CA ILE A 170 26.20 -15.05 -2.89
C ILE A 170 25.86 -13.81 -2.05
N ASP A 171 26.22 -13.88 -0.77
CA ASP A 171 26.08 -12.83 0.25
C ASP A 171 26.56 -11.45 -0.22
N LYS A 172 27.68 -11.37 -0.95
CA LYS A 172 28.18 -10.10 -1.52
C LYS A 172 27.26 -9.49 -2.59
N VAL A 173 26.68 -10.32 -3.46
CA VAL A 173 25.77 -9.86 -4.53
C VAL A 173 24.44 -9.40 -3.93
N LEU A 174 23.98 -10.07 -2.87
CA LEU A 174 22.79 -9.65 -2.15
C LEU A 174 23.00 -8.32 -1.42
N SER A 175 24.14 -8.12 -0.76
CA SER A 175 24.48 -6.84 -0.14
C SER A 175 24.56 -5.71 -1.16
N SER A 176 25.14 -5.92 -2.34
CA SER A 176 25.18 -4.88 -3.38
C SER A 176 23.79 -4.56 -3.94
N LYS A 177 22.95 -5.57 -4.21
CA LYS A 177 21.57 -5.35 -4.68
C LYS A 177 20.74 -4.60 -3.66
N LEU A 178 20.83 -4.99 -2.39
CA LEU A 178 20.14 -4.32 -1.30
C LEU A 178 20.61 -2.86 -1.18
N SER A 179 21.92 -2.62 -1.24
CA SER A 179 22.48 -1.27 -1.22
C SER A 179 21.98 -0.42 -2.39
N ASN A 180 22.02 -0.94 -3.62
CA ASN A 180 21.49 -0.26 -4.79
C ASN A 180 19.99 0.02 -4.67
N LEU A 181 19.22 -0.95 -4.19
CA LEU A 181 17.80 -0.80 -3.96
C LEU A 181 17.51 0.33 -2.95
N MET A 182 18.21 0.34 -1.82
CA MET A 182 18.12 1.40 -0.81
C MET A 182 18.48 2.77 -1.39
N THR A 183 19.57 2.86 -2.17
CA THR A 183 19.97 4.08 -2.87
C THR A 183 18.92 4.54 -3.87
N SER A 184 18.34 3.63 -4.66
CA SER A 184 17.30 3.95 -5.65
C SER A 184 16.05 4.54 -4.99
N LEU A 185 15.73 4.05 -3.79
CA LEU A 185 14.62 4.54 -2.97
C LEU A 185 15.01 5.74 -2.10
N LYS A 186 16.26 6.24 -2.15
CA LYS A 186 16.78 7.27 -1.22
C LYS A 186 16.45 6.94 0.24
N ALA A 187 16.62 5.67 0.59
CA ALA A 187 16.34 5.14 1.90
C ALA A 187 17.59 5.14 2.77
N LYS A 188 17.43 5.57 4.01
CA LYS A 188 18.43 5.47 5.07
C LYS A 188 17.99 4.41 6.06
N GLU A 189 18.90 3.50 6.40
CA GLU A 189 18.68 2.52 7.46
C GLU A 189 18.58 3.22 8.81
N GLU A 190 17.59 2.83 9.60
CA GLU A 190 17.41 3.28 10.99
C GLU A 190 17.75 2.13 11.95
N GLU A 191 17.30 0.91 11.65
CA GLU A 191 17.56 -0.29 12.44
C GLU A 191 17.67 -1.52 11.53
N ALA A 192 18.52 -2.48 11.90
CA ALA A 192 18.65 -3.75 11.20
C ALA A 192 18.83 -4.94 12.14
N LEU A 193 18.22 -6.08 11.77
CA LEU A 193 18.41 -7.38 12.38
C LEU A 193 18.98 -8.32 11.32
N MET A 194 20.11 -8.96 11.62
CA MET A 194 20.80 -9.87 10.72
C MET A 194 20.97 -11.24 11.38
N GLU A 195 20.37 -12.26 10.80
CA GLU A 195 20.53 -13.66 11.14
C GLU A 195 21.08 -14.42 9.93
N LYS A 196 21.45 -15.70 10.11
CA LYS A 196 22.15 -16.49 9.09
C LYS A 196 21.46 -16.48 7.70
N ASP A 197 20.15 -16.64 7.70
CA ASP A 197 19.32 -16.78 6.50
C ASP A 197 18.23 -15.71 6.39
N PHE A 198 18.24 -14.71 7.29
CA PHE A 198 17.20 -13.69 7.41
C PHE A 198 17.80 -12.32 7.71
N TYR A 199 17.33 -11.30 6.99
CA TYR A 199 17.69 -9.92 7.23
C TYR A 199 16.41 -9.09 7.29
N SER A 200 16.28 -8.25 8.31
CA SER A 200 15.17 -7.32 8.48
C SER A 200 15.71 -5.92 8.69
N ILE A 201 15.26 -4.96 7.88
CA ILE A 201 15.75 -3.58 7.90
C ILE A 201 14.56 -2.65 8.03
N SER A 202 14.58 -1.78 9.03
CA SER A 202 13.70 -0.62 9.16
C SER A 202 14.42 0.61 8.62
N ALA A 203 13.74 1.38 7.79
CA ALA A 203 14.34 2.50 7.08
C ALA A 203 13.39 3.68 6.89
N TYR A 204 13.97 4.83 6.59
CA TYR A 204 13.27 6.03 6.16
C TYR A 204 13.68 6.42 4.73
N SER A 205 12.71 6.57 3.84
CA SER A 205 12.87 7.01 2.46
C SER A 205 12.19 8.36 2.24
N SER A 206 12.95 9.32 1.72
CA SER A 206 12.40 10.61 1.26
C SER A 206 11.56 10.50 -0.02
N LYS A 207 11.54 9.34 -0.68
CA LYS A 207 10.74 9.09 -1.87
C LYS A 207 9.37 8.50 -1.57
N LEU A 208 9.12 7.98 -0.37
CA LEU A 208 7.84 7.36 -0.01
C LEU A 208 6.94 8.36 0.72
N GLU A 209 5.64 8.33 0.44
CA GLU A 209 4.69 9.35 0.91
C GLU A 209 4.12 9.01 2.28
N GLN A 210 3.85 7.73 2.54
CA GLN A 210 3.30 7.27 3.81
C GLN A 210 4.39 7.21 4.88
N SER A 211 4.08 7.41 6.15
CA SER A 211 5.00 7.18 7.26
C SER A 211 4.24 6.85 8.54
N ILE A 212 4.92 6.20 9.49
CA ILE A 212 4.40 5.96 10.84
C ILE A 212 5.38 6.51 11.89
N PRO A 213 4.85 7.04 13.01
CA PRO A 213 5.70 7.44 14.12
C PRO A 213 6.31 6.22 14.82
N THR A 214 7.55 6.34 15.27
CA THR A 214 8.21 5.43 16.21
C THR A 214 8.47 6.17 17.53
N ARG A 215 9.11 5.53 18.51
CA ARG A 215 9.43 6.18 19.79
C ARG A 215 10.29 7.44 19.63
N ASN A 216 11.25 7.43 18.69
CA ASN A 216 12.27 8.48 18.59
C ASN A 216 12.35 9.15 17.20
N HIS A 217 11.78 8.55 16.15
CA HIS A 217 11.80 9.08 14.78
C HIS A 217 10.55 8.63 13.99
N SER A 218 10.45 8.98 12.70
CA SER A 218 9.45 8.37 11.80
C SER A 218 10.10 7.26 10.98
N MET A 219 9.36 6.22 10.64
CA MET A 219 9.78 5.19 9.69
C MET A 219 8.74 5.03 8.60
N ASN A 220 9.17 4.68 7.39
CA ASN A 220 8.25 4.46 6.28
C ASN A 220 8.63 3.34 5.33
N MET A 221 9.60 2.53 5.70
CA MET A 221 9.95 1.37 4.92
C MET A 221 10.46 0.25 5.82
N GLN A 222 10.07 -0.98 5.49
CA GLN A 222 10.66 -2.19 6.02
C GLN A 222 11.06 -3.11 4.87
N ILE A 223 12.22 -3.73 4.98
CA ILE A 223 12.72 -4.72 4.03
C ILE A 223 12.98 -6.02 4.79
N GLY A 224 12.39 -7.10 4.31
CA GLY A 224 12.74 -8.45 4.71
C GLY A 224 13.46 -9.16 3.58
N LEU A 225 14.56 -9.83 3.88
CA LEU A 225 15.24 -10.76 2.98
C LEU A 225 15.30 -12.13 3.63
N ARG A 226 15.02 -13.17 2.85
CA ARG A 226 15.15 -14.56 3.30
C ARG A 226 15.79 -15.42 2.23
N LYS A 227 16.86 -16.13 2.59
CA LYS A 227 17.47 -17.14 1.72
C LYS A 227 16.56 -18.36 1.63
N LYS A 228 16.37 -18.91 0.43
CA LYS A 228 15.60 -20.13 0.17
C LYS A 228 16.51 -21.26 -0.32
N GLY A 229 16.24 -22.48 0.13
CA GLY A 229 17.02 -23.68 -0.19
C GLY A 229 18.47 -23.57 0.33
N LEU A 230 19.43 -24.19 -0.36
CA LEU A 230 20.87 -24.07 -0.08
C LEU A 230 21.45 -22.70 -0.55
N GLY A 231 20.69 -21.61 -0.38
CA GLY A 231 21.07 -20.25 -0.76
C GLY A 231 20.97 -19.93 -2.26
N ALA A 232 20.24 -20.73 -3.03
CA ALA A 232 20.13 -20.57 -4.49
C ALA A 232 19.28 -19.37 -4.91
N ASN A 233 18.26 -19.03 -4.12
CA ASN A 233 17.37 -17.90 -4.36
C ASN A 233 17.22 -17.09 -3.09
N THR A 234 17.04 -15.78 -3.23
CA THR A 234 16.68 -14.90 -2.11
C THR A 234 15.31 -14.29 -2.38
N SER A 235 14.40 -14.46 -1.42
CA SER A 235 13.13 -13.73 -1.42
C SER A 235 13.30 -12.39 -0.73
N ILE A 236 12.73 -11.36 -1.33
CA ILE A 236 12.65 -10.01 -0.77
C ILE A 236 11.18 -9.65 -0.57
N VAL A 237 10.88 -9.01 0.55
CA VAL A 237 9.62 -8.34 0.80
C VAL A 237 9.93 -6.90 1.20
N ILE A 238 9.30 -5.93 0.56
CA ILE A 238 9.42 -4.52 0.93
C ILE A 238 8.03 -4.00 1.25
N GLY A 239 7.87 -3.44 2.44
CA GLY A 239 6.64 -2.82 2.92
C GLY A 239 6.83 -1.34 3.19
N THR A 240 5.80 -0.55 2.94
CA THR A 240 5.72 0.86 3.33
C THR A 240 4.31 1.17 3.85
N PRO A 241 4.17 1.80 5.04
CA PRO A 241 5.24 2.13 5.98
C PRO A 241 5.94 0.91 6.61
N ILE A 242 5.25 -0.24 6.68
CA ILE A 242 5.74 -1.51 7.27
C ILE A 242 5.27 -2.70 6.43
N ILE A 243 5.84 -3.88 6.68
CA ILE A 243 5.39 -5.13 6.08
C ILE A 243 4.12 -5.60 6.79
N THR A 244 3.03 -5.76 6.05
CA THR A 244 1.74 -6.27 6.55
C THR A 244 1.42 -7.68 6.05
N ILE A 245 2.33 -8.27 5.26
CA ILE A 245 2.19 -9.61 4.71
C ILE A 245 3.27 -10.52 5.27
N GLU A 246 2.88 -11.69 5.76
CA GLU A 246 3.84 -12.73 6.14
C GLU A 246 4.41 -13.42 4.89
N TYR A 247 5.55 -14.10 5.04
CA TYR A 247 6.27 -14.76 3.94
C TYR A 247 5.44 -15.82 3.23
#